data_AF-A0A9D5KKC6-F1
#
_entry.id   AF-A0A9D5KKC6-F1
#
_cell.length_a   1.000
_cell.length_b   1.000
_cell.length_c   1.000
_cell.angle_alpha   90.00
_cell.angle_beta   90.00
_cell.angle_gamma   90.00
#
_symmetry.space_group_name_H-M   'P 1'
#
loop_
_entity.id
_entity.type
_entity.pdbx_description
1 polymer ?
#
loop_
_entity_poly.entity_id
_entity_poly.type
_entity_poly.pdbx_seq_one_letter_code
_entity_poly.pdbx_strand_id
1 'polypeptide(L)' 'DTFRGFGLFFSVDKPCTLWEFPVCTVSSKENGFEKTVQGLCYIPSWKIYLDPHEQFNCHMRITVNGETA' A
#
# COMPACT_ATOMS: atom_id res chain seq x y z
N ASP A 1 6.11 10.49 -2.53
CA ASP A 1 5.39 11.17 -3.60
C ASP A 1 6.01 12.55 -3.78
N THR A 2 6.86 12.70 -4.80
CA THR A 2 7.56 13.96 -5.09
C THR A 2 6.62 15.05 -5.59
N PHE A 3 5.49 14.67 -6.20
CA PHE A 3 4.48 15.61 -6.69
C PHE A 3 3.64 16.18 -5.54
N ARG A 4 3.30 15.33 -4.56
CA ARG A 4 2.50 15.71 -3.39
C ARG A 4 3.32 16.10 -2.15
N GLY A 5 4.65 16.04 -2.21
CA GLY A 5 5.53 16.52 -1.15
C GLY A 5 5.59 15.67 0.12
N PHE A 6 5.10 14.43 0.11
CA PHE A 6 5.16 13.54 1.27
C PHE A 6 5.85 12.20 0.98
N GLY A 7 6.48 11.60 1.99
CA GLY A 7 7.05 10.26 1.98
C GLY A 7 6.28 9.33 2.93
N LEU A 8 6.19 8.05 2.56
CA LEU A 8 5.66 6.99 3.41
C LEU A 8 6.79 6.07 3.83
N PHE A 9 6.87 5.80 5.13
CA PHE A 9 7.83 4.86 5.70
C PHE A 9 7.07 3.74 6.41
N PHE A 10 7.31 2.51 5.99
CA PHE A 10 6.73 1.32 6.58
C PHE A 10 7.79 0.62 7.43
N SER A 11 7.44 0.32 8.68
CA SER A 11 8.25 -0.51 9.56
C SER A 11 7.40 -1.66 10.05
N VAL A 12 7.90 -2.88 9.92
CA VAL A 12 7.24 -4.11 10.38
C VAL A 12 8.19 -4.86 11.30
N ASP A 13 7.65 -5.43 12.38
CA ASP A 13 8.43 -6.24 13.35
C ASP A 13 8.66 -7.68 12.85
N LYS A 14 7.89 -8.12 11.86
CA LYS A 14 7.98 -9.46 11.24
C LYS A 14 8.13 -9.34 9.73
N PRO A 15 9.12 -10.02 9.12
CA PRO A 15 9.32 -9.99 7.68
C PRO A 15 8.06 -10.37 6.91
N CYS A 16 7.78 -9.62 5.84
CA CYS A 16 6.65 -9.85 4.96
C CYS A 16 7.07 -9.62 3.51
N THR A 17 6.28 -10.13 2.58
CA THR A 17 6.36 -9.70 1.19
C THR A 17 5.48 -8.47 1.03
N LEU A 18 6.06 -7.35 0.60
CA LEU A 18 5.27 -6.16 0.27
C LEU A 18 4.76 -6.30 -1.17
N TRP A 19 3.44 -6.35 -1.34
CA TRP A 19 2.82 -6.23 -2.65
C TRP A 19 2.51 -4.76 -2.93
N GLU A 20 2.84 -4.32 -4.13
CA GLU A 20 2.50 -2.99 -4.62
C GLU A 20 1.78 -3.07 -5.97
N PHE A 21 0.75 -2.24 -6.15
CA PHE A 21 0.12 -2.06 -7.45
C PHE A 21 -0.61 -0.71 -7.55
N PRO A 22 -0.71 -0.14 -8.76
CA PRO A 22 -1.48 1.07 -8.98
C PRO A 22 -2.98 0.77 -9.02
N VAL A 23 -3.75 1.52 -8.24
CA VAL A 23 -5.21 1.53 -8.35
C VAL A 23 -5.56 2.40 -9.53
N CYS A 24 -6.14 1.80 -10.57
CA CYS A 24 -6.45 2.48 -11.81
C CYS A 24 -7.95 2.52 -12.04
N THR A 25 -8.44 3.63 -12.58
CA THR A 25 -9.80 3.77 -13.11
C THR A 25 -9.75 3.81 -14.63
N VAL A 26 -10.71 3.16 -15.28
CA VAL A 26 -10.94 3.32 -16.72
C VAL A 26 -12.21 4.14 -16.91
N SER A 27 -12.10 5.25 -17.64
CA SER A 27 -13.22 6.15 -17.95
C SER A 27 -13.38 6.34 -19.45
N SER A 28 -14.62 6.50 -19.90
CA SER A 28 -14.92 6.84 -21.29
C SER A 28 -14.79 8.35 -21.51
N LYS A 29 -14.16 8.74 -22.61
CA LYS A 29 -14.07 10.10 -23.14
C LYS A 29 -14.52 10.11 -24.61
N GLU A 30 -14.73 11.30 -25.17
CA GLU A 30 -15.19 11.47 -26.55
C GLU A 30 -14.26 10.82 -27.60
N ASN A 31 -12.97 10.68 -27.28
CA ASN A 31 -11.94 10.08 -28.15
C ASN A 31 -11.55 8.63 -27.76
N GLY A 32 -12.36 7.95 -26.93
CA GLY A 32 -12.12 6.57 -26.50
C GLY A 32 -11.96 6.42 -25.00
N PHE A 33 -11.29 5.36 -24.56
CA PHE A 33 -11.09 5.08 -23.14
C PHE A 33 -9.75 5.62 -22.64
N GLU A 34 -9.78 6.16 -21.43
CA GLU A 34 -8.59 6.56 -20.70
C GLU A 34 -8.46 5.73 -19.42
N LYS A 35 -7.22 5.28 -19.15
CA LYS A 35 -6.85 4.65 -17.89
C LYS A 35 -6.02 5.63 -17.07
N THR A 36 -6.49 5.96 -15.88
CA THR A 36 -5.83 6.91 -14.96
C THR A 36 -5.46 6.21 -13.65
N VAL A 37 -4.26 6.46 -13.14
CA VAL A 37 -3.84 5.99 -11.81
C VAL A 37 -4.42 6.93 -10.75
N GLN A 38 -5.24 6.40 -9.85
CA GLN A 38 -5.84 7.15 -8.75
C GLN A 38 -5.01 7.08 -7.46
N GLY A 39 -4.15 6.08 -7.34
CA GLY A 39 -3.28 5.90 -6.19
C GLY A 39 -2.46 4.63 -6.29
N LEU A 40 -1.69 4.38 -5.22
CA LEU A 40 -0.90 3.17 -5.04
C LEU A 40 -1.45 2.38 -3.85
N CYS A 41 -1.55 1.07 -3.99
CA CYS A 41 -1.86 0.16 -2.90
C CYS A 41 -0.58 -0.54 -2.45
N TYR A 42 -0.36 -0.59 -1.15
CA TYR A 42 0.75 -1.31 -0.51
C TYR A 42 0.17 -2.31 0.49
N ILE A 43 0.46 -3.60 0.31
CA ILE A 43 -0.08 -4.68 1.13
C ILE A 43 1.07 -5.51 1.70
N PRO A 44 1.35 -5.41 3.01
CA PRO A 44 2.20 -6.35 3.71
C PRO A 44 1.55 -7.74 3.74
N SER A 45 2.21 -8.74 3.17
CA SER A 45 1.71 -10.12 3.08
C SER A 45 2.60 -11.08 3.88
N TRP A 46 2.05 -11.65 4.95
CA TRP A 46 2.74 -12.64 5.79
C TRP A 46 2.28 -14.05 5.43
N LYS A 47 3.24 -14.97 5.33
CA LYS A 47 2.95 -16.40 5.29
C LYS A 47 2.85 -16.91 6.72
N ILE A 48 1.64 -17.20 7.16
CA ILE A 48 1.34 -17.55 8.55
C ILE A 48 1.04 -19.05 8.64
N TYR A 49 1.69 -19.72 9.60
CA TYR A 49 1.40 -21.10 9.99
C TYR A 49 1.11 -21.07 11.49
N LEU A 50 -0.05 -21.57 11.91
CA LEU A 50 -0.48 -21.59 13.31
C LEU A 50 -0.97 -22.97 13.68
N ASP A 51 -0.56 -23.44 14.84
CA ASP A 51 -1.15 -24.60 15.50
C ASP A 51 -2.45 -24.20 16.24
N PRO A 52 -3.29 -25.17 16.67
CA PRO A 52 -4.49 -24.87 17.44
C PRO A 52 -4.18 -23.99 18.65
N HIS A 53 -4.96 -22.92 18.80
CA HIS A 53 -4.84 -21.90 19.86
C HIS A 53 -3.64 -20.95 19.75
N GLU A 54 -2.79 -21.05 18.73
CA GLU A 54 -1.76 -20.05 18.49
C GLU A 54 -2.33 -18.76 17.89
N GLN A 55 -1.62 -17.64 18.10
CA GLN A 55 -1.97 -16.33 17.58
C GLN A 55 -0.80 -15.73 16.81
N PHE A 56 -1.09 -15.20 15.63
CA PHE A 56 -0.16 -14.34 14.92
C PHE A 56 -0.38 -12.88 15.34
N ASN A 57 0.60 -12.31 16.03
CA ASN A 57 0.64 -10.89 16.35
C ASN A 57 1.71 -10.22 15.50
N CYS A 58 1.44 -9.05 14.93
CA CYS A 58 2.45 -8.23 14.27
C CYS A 58 2.22 -6.75 14.58
N HIS A 59 3.31 -6.00 14.57
CA HIS A 59 3.30 -4.56 14.71
C HIS A 59 3.80 -3.94 13.41
N MET A 60 2.93 -3.14 12.81
CA MET A 60 3.25 -2.30 11.69
C MET A 60 3.17 -0.84 12.13
N ARG A 61 4.17 -0.05 11.76
CA ARG A 61 4.16 1.40 11.87
C ARG A 61 4.24 1.99 10.48
N ILE A 62 3.34 2.93 10.21
CA ILE A 62 3.35 3.76 9.01
C ILE A 62 3.63 5.19 9.46
N THR A 63 4.66 5.80 8.91
CA THR A 63 5.01 7.18 9.17
C THR A 63 4.92 7.97 7.88
N VAL A 64 4.23 9.12 7.95
CA VAL A 64 4.16 10.08 6.86
C VAL A 64 5.09 11.24 7.20
N ASN A 65 6.06 11.52 6.33
CA ASN A 65 6.94 12.68 6.48
C ASN A 65 6.65 13.66 5.34
N GLY A 66 6.45 14.93 5.66
CA GLY A 66 6.16 15.99 4.69
C GLY A 66 5.10 16.96 5.20
N GLU A 67 4.98 18.11 4.57
CA GLU A 67 3.88 19.03 4.82
C GLU A 67 2.62 18.42 4.19
N THR A 68 1.71 17.91 5.00
CA THR A 68 0.33 17.68 4.56
C THR A 68 -0.25 19.04 4.21
N ALA A 69 -0.43 19.30 2.91
CA ALA A 69 -1.17 20.43 2.41
C ALA A 69 -2.62 20.41 2.90
#